data_AF-A0A4P6HNB2-F1
#
_entry.id   AF-A0A4P6HNB2-F1
#
_cell.length_a   1.000
_cell.length_b   1.000
_cell.length_c   1.000
_cell.angle_alpha   90.00
_cell.angle_beta   90.00
_cell.angle_gamma   90.00
#
_symmetry.space_group_name_H-M   'P 1'
#
loop_
_entity.id
_entity.type
_entity.pdbx_description
1 polymer ?
#
loop_
_entity_poly.entity_id
_entity_poly.type
_entity_poly.pdbx_seq_one_letter_code
_entity_poly.pdbx_strand_id
1 'polypeptide(L)'
;MKRFCLACLAVALLCASLGGCVPPKPASPSMFYGNCITPMGADPCDSDMSICQVFEDVITQKWATAGACRTACNQAYNQLSYQSPDQDCGYMFWRGSDLCEQECLRQYPKNK
;
A
#
# COMPACT_ATOMS: atom_id res chain seq x y z
N MET A 1 -2.98 1.33 -50.69
CA MET A 1 -3.90 0.76 -49.68
C MET A 1 -3.26 -0.28 -48.76
N LYS A 2 -2.48 -1.27 -49.24
CA LYS A 2 -1.78 -2.28 -48.40
C LYS A 2 -0.78 -1.72 -47.36
N ARG A 3 -0.11 -0.60 -47.65
CA ARG A 3 0.92 -0.01 -46.77
C ARG A 3 0.34 0.71 -45.54
N PHE A 4 -0.88 1.26 -45.65
CA PHE A 4 -1.57 1.92 -44.53
C PHE A 4 -2.11 0.92 -43.51
N CYS A 5 -2.54 -0.28 -43.95
CA CYS A 5 -3.00 -1.33 -43.02
C CYS A 5 -1.88 -1.91 -42.15
N LEU A 6 -0.65 -2.00 -42.68
CA LEU A 6 0.52 -2.49 -41.94
C LEU A 6 1.01 -1.51 -40.87
N ALA A 7 0.88 -0.20 -41.11
CA ALA A 7 1.26 0.83 -40.14
C ALA A 7 0.34 0.83 -38.92
N CYS A 8 -0.98 0.63 -39.10
CA CYS A 8 -1.94 0.61 -37.99
C CYS A 8 -1.77 -0.63 -37.09
N LEU A 9 -1.40 -1.78 -37.65
CA LEU A 9 -1.14 -3.01 -36.89
C LEU A 9 0.12 -2.90 -36.01
N ALA A 10 1.15 -2.19 -36.48
CA ALA A 10 2.38 -1.98 -35.70
C ALA A 10 2.14 -1.07 -34.49
N VAL A 11 1.31 -0.03 -34.62
CA VAL A 11 0.97 0.88 -33.51
C VAL A 11 0.10 0.18 -32.45
N ALA A 12 -0.84 -0.68 -32.86
CA ALA A 12 -1.66 -1.45 -31.93
C ALA A 12 -0.84 -2.44 -31.08
N LEU A 13 0.22 -3.03 -31.65
CA LEU A 13 1.15 -3.92 -30.93
C LEU A 13 2.08 -3.18 -29.95
N LEU A 14 2.44 -1.94 -30.25
CA LEU A 14 3.25 -1.08 -29.35
C LEU A 14 2.45 -0.54 -28.16
N CYS A 15 1.14 -0.33 -28.31
CA CYS A 15 0.28 0.04 -27.18
C CYS A 15 -0.03 -1.13 -26.25
N ALA A 16 0.10 -2.38 -26.71
CA ALA A 16 -0.12 -3.57 -25.89
C ALA A 16 1.07 -3.93 -24.98
N SER A 17 2.28 -3.41 -25.24
CA SER A 17 3.48 -3.74 -24.46
C SER A 17 3.77 -2.78 -23.30
N LEU A 18 3.07 -1.66 -23.18
CA LEU A 18 3.26 -0.67 -22.11
C LEU A 18 2.29 -0.83 -20.92
N GLY A 19 1.37 -1.79 -20.98
CA GLY A 19 0.25 -1.92 -20.04
C GLY A 19 0.16 -3.27 -19.32
N GLY A 20 1.26 -4.02 -19.20
CA GLY A 20 1.28 -5.18 -18.33
C GLY A 20 1.10 -4.75 -16.88
N CYS A 21 -0.15 -4.66 -16.40
CA CYS A 21 -0.52 -4.39 -15.01
C CYS A 21 -0.05 -5.55 -14.11
N VAL A 22 1.26 -5.72 -13.97
CA VAL A 22 1.82 -6.62 -12.98
C VAL A 22 1.66 -5.92 -11.63
N PRO A 23 0.95 -6.52 -10.66
CA PRO A 23 0.83 -5.92 -9.34
C PRO A 23 2.23 -5.71 -8.77
N PRO A 24 2.51 -4.51 -8.21
CA PRO A 24 3.82 -4.21 -7.64
C PRO A 24 4.17 -5.25 -6.59
N LYS A 25 5.44 -5.68 -6.59
CA LYS A 25 5.95 -6.65 -5.61
C LYS A 25 5.70 -6.13 -4.20
N PRO A 26 5.36 -7.00 -3.24
CA PRO A 26 5.34 -6.66 -1.82
C PRO A 26 6.60 -5.92 -1.37
N ALA A 27 6.42 -4.86 -0.59
CA ALA A 27 7.51 -4.14 0.05
C ALA A 27 8.19 -5.05 1.11
N SER A 28 9.47 -4.83 1.37
CA SER A 28 10.05 -5.36 2.61
C SER A 28 9.45 -4.62 3.81
N PRO A 29 9.44 -5.22 5.01
CA PRO A 29 9.01 -4.54 6.23
C PRO A 29 9.72 -3.19 6.43
N SER A 30 11.04 -3.15 6.25
CA SER A 30 11.84 -1.93 6.32
C SER A 30 11.44 -0.85 5.29
N MET A 31 11.05 -1.25 4.08
CA MET A 31 10.57 -0.31 3.06
C MET A 31 9.19 0.23 3.40
N PHE A 32 8.31 -0.63 3.94
CA PHE A 32 7.02 -0.20 4.45
C PHE A 32 7.19 0.80 5.59
N TYR A 33 7.99 0.44 6.61
CA TYR A 33 8.23 1.26 7.78
C TYR A 33 8.79 2.62 7.40
N GLY A 34 9.84 2.64 6.56
CA GLY A 34 10.43 3.86 6.03
C GLY A 34 9.42 4.75 5.32
N ASN A 35 8.58 4.18 4.44
CA ASN A 35 7.54 4.95 3.75
C ASN A 35 6.47 5.48 4.70
N CYS A 36 6.18 4.76 5.78
CA CYS A 36 5.19 5.15 6.77
C CYS A 36 5.68 6.37 7.59
N ILE A 37 6.89 6.32 8.15
CA ILE A 37 7.47 7.38 9.01
C ILE A 37 7.92 8.62 8.25
N THR A 38 7.95 8.60 6.91
CA THR A 38 8.25 9.79 6.10
C THR A 38 6.97 10.35 5.47
N PRO A 39 6.12 11.06 6.23
CA PRO A 39 4.94 11.72 5.68
C PRO A 39 5.34 12.82 4.69
N MET A 40 4.45 13.12 3.73
CA MET A 40 4.65 14.28 2.86
C MET A 40 4.26 15.54 3.62
N GLY A 41 5.24 16.29 4.13
CA GLY A 41 5.02 17.56 4.84
C GLY A 41 5.70 17.61 6.19
N ALA A 42 5.27 18.56 7.03
CA ALA A 42 5.72 18.62 8.42
C ALA A 42 5.30 17.33 9.14
N ASP A 43 6.18 16.82 10.00
CA ASP A 43 5.88 15.70 10.87
C ASP A 43 4.71 16.09 11.79
N PRO A 44 3.55 15.43 11.66
CA PRO A 44 2.38 15.81 12.43
C PRO A 44 2.37 15.19 13.84
N CYS A 45 3.35 14.35 14.19
CA CYS A 45 3.23 13.47 15.36
C CYS A 45 4.57 12.89 15.84
N ASP A 46 4.95 13.16 17.09
CA ASP A 46 6.16 12.56 17.72
C ASP A 46 6.08 11.02 17.90
N SER A 47 4.89 10.45 17.71
CA SER A 47 4.62 9.01 17.81
C SER A 47 4.61 8.30 16.44
N ASP A 48 5.04 8.96 15.37
CA ASP A 48 5.08 8.41 14.00
C ASP A 48 5.72 7.02 13.93
N MET A 49 6.88 6.83 14.59
CA MET A 49 7.63 5.59 14.64
C MET A 49 6.83 4.46 15.30
N SER A 50 6.21 4.73 16.46
CA SER A 50 5.45 3.70 17.20
C SER A 50 4.15 3.35 16.48
N ILE A 51 3.50 4.33 15.85
CA ILE A 51 2.32 4.13 15.00
C ILE A 51 2.67 3.24 13.80
N CYS A 52 3.77 3.55 13.11
CA CYS A 52 4.18 2.82 11.92
C CYS A 52 4.67 1.40 12.26
N GLN A 53 5.26 1.18 13.43
CA GLN A 53 5.61 -0.16 13.92
C GLN A 53 4.38 -1.05 14.03
N VAL A 54 3.26 -0.54 14.57
CA VAL A 54 2.02 -1.32 14.71
C VAL A 54 1.52 -1.84 13.37
N PHE A 55 1.58 -1.03 12.31
CA PHE A 55 1.18 -1.47 10.98
C PHE A 55 2.22 -2.40 10.33
N GLU A 56 3.51 -2.19 10.60
CA GLU A 56 4.58 -3.12 10.17
C GLU A 56 4.36 -4.51 10.79
N ASP A 57 3.99 -4.56 12.06
CA ASP A 57 3.69 -5.80 12.78
C ASP A 57 2.47 -6.53 12.17
N VAL A 58 1.51 -5.80 11.61
CA VAL A 58 0.38 -6.41 10.87
C VAL A 58 0.87 -7.02 9.56
N ILE A 59 1.64 -6.30 8.74
CA ILE A 59 2.04 -6.80 7.42
C ILE A 59 3.14 -7.88 7.47
N THR A 60 3.85 -8.02 8.59
CA THR A 60 4.84 -9.08 8.82
C THR A 60 4.20 -10.40 9.27
N GLN A 61 2.98 -10.34 9.82
CA GLN A 61 2.20 -11.52 10.15
C GLN A 61 1.69 -12.25 8.90
N LYS A 62 1.55 -13.58 9.02
CA LYS A 62 0.93 -14.40 7.97
C LYS A 62 -0.58 -14.40 8.14
N TRP A 63 -1.28 -13.92 7.11
CA TRP A 63 -2.73 -13.90 7.04
C TRP A 63 -3.24 -14.92 6.03
N ALA A 64 -4.46 -15.43 6.26
CA ALA A 64 -5.08 -16.38 5.34
C ALA A 64 -5.49 -15.73 4.01
N THR A 65 -5.87 -14.45 4.03
CA THR A 65 -6.35 -13.71 2.85
C THR A 65 -5.99 -12.23 2.93
N ALA A 66 -6.04 -11.54 1.79
CA ALA A 66 -5.99 -10.08 1.73
C ALA A 66 -7.04 -9.43 2.64
N GLY A 67 -8.25 -10.01 2.70
CA GLY A 67 -9.34 -9.50 3.53
C GLY A 67 -9.00 -9.54 5.02
N ALA A 68 -8.46 -10.66 5.51
CA ALA A 68 -8.06 -10.80 6.91
C ALA A 68 -6.94 -9.81 7.28
N CYS A 69 -5.92 -9.67 6.42
CA CYS A 69 -4.84 -8.70 6.60
C CYS A 69 -5.38 -7.26 6.69
N ARG A 70 -6.26 -6.87 5.76
CA ARG A 70 -6.86 -5.51 5.76
C ARG A 70 -7.75 -5.26 6.97
N THR A 71 -8.51 -6.26 7.43
CA THR A 71 -9.27 -6.16 8.67
C THR A 71 -8.36 -5.90 9.87
N ALA A 72 -7.19 -6.55 9.93
CA ALA A 72 -6.21 -6.28 10.98
C ALA A 72 -5.61 -4.87 10.89
N CYS A 73 -5.30 -4.36 9.68
CA CYS A 73 -4.90 -2.96 9.50
C CYS A 73 -5.97 -1.99 10.04
N ASN A 74 -7.25 -2.23 9.73
CA ASN A 74 -8.34 -1.40 10.21
C ASN A 74 -8.52 -1.48 11.74
N GLN A 75 -8.33 -2.66 12.34
CA GLN A 75 -8.33 -2.82 13.80
C GLN A 75 -7.20 -2.02 14.46
N ALA A 76 -5.99 -2.06 13.89
CA ALA A 76 -4.86 -1.25 14.35
C ALA A 76 -5.17 0.25 14.29
N TYR A 77 -5.75 0.73 13.18
CA TYR A 77 -6.21 2.12 13.04
C TYR A 77 -7.18 2.51 14.17
N ASN A 78 -8.23 1.70 14.40
CA ASN A 78 -9.24 2.00 15.41
C ASN A 78 -8.64 2.01 16.83
N GLN A 79 -7.74 1.06 17.11
CA GLN A 79 -7.07 0.98 18.40
C GLN A 79 -6.20 2.21 18.65
N LEU A 80 -5.37 2.60 17.68
CA LEU A 80 -4.52 3.78 17.77
C LEU A 80 -5.35 5.06 17.92
N SER A 81 -6.41 5.20 17.12
CA SER A 81 -7.30 6.37 17.17
C SER A 81 -8.03 6.50 18.51
N TYR A 82 -8.40 5.37 19.14
CA TYR A 82 -9.05 5.39 20.45
C TYR A 82 -8.07 5.66 21.59
N GLN A 83 -6.83 5.17 21.48
CA GLN A 83 -5.79 5.35 22.50
C GLN A 83 -5.17 6.75 22.50
N SER A 84 -5.32 7.52 21.42
CA SER A 84 -4.66 8.82 21.26
C SER A 84 -5.55 9.87 20.59
N PRO A 85 -6.71 10.21 21.19
CA PRO A 85 -7.64 11.18 20.63
C PRO A 85 -7.08 12.61 20.56
N ASP A 86 -6.08 12.93 21.39
CA ASP A 86 -5.57 14.31 21.59
C ASP A 86 -4.21 14.60 20.93
N GLN A 87 -3.60 13.64 20.22
CA GLN A 87 -2.19 13.78 19.77
C GLN A 87 -2.00 14.40 18.37
N ASP A 88 -3.03 14.93 17.70
CA ASP A 88 -2.97 15.41 16.30
C ASP A 88 -2.37 14.40 15.27
N CYS A 89 -2.12 13.16 15.70
CA CYS A 89 -1.53 12.07 14.92
C CYS A 89 -2.49 11.41 13.92
N GLY A 90 -3.70 11.97 13.74
CA GLY A 90 -4.75 11.39 12.89
C GLY A 90 -4.28 11.09 11.47
N TYR A 91 -3.43 11.96 10.92
CA TYR A 91 -2.81 11.72 9.62
C TYR A 91 -1.94 10.45 9.59
N MET A 92 -1.15 10.21 10.64
CA MET A 92 -0.28 9.03 10.71
C MET A 92 -1.08 7.74 10.88
N PHE A 93 -2.16 7.76 11.65
CA PHE A 93 -3.07 6.60 11.74
C PHE A 93 -3.63 6.26 10.36
N TRP A 94 -4.18 7.25 9.66
CA TRP A 94 -4.78 7.06 8.34
C TRP A 94 -3.75 6.59 7.31
N ARG A 95 -2.59 7.25 7.24
CA ARG A 95 -1.50 6.92 6.32
C ARG A 95 -0.99 5.50 6.56
N GLY A 96 -0.71 5.15 7.82
CA GLY A 96 -0.24 3.82 8.19
C GLY A 96 -1.24 2.74 7.80
N SER A 97 -2.53 2.98 8.04
CA SER A 97 -3.61 2.07 7.63
C SER A 97 -3.71 1.92 6.11
N ASP A 98 -3.67 3.02 5.36
CA ASP A 98 -3.74 3.00 3.90
C ASP A 98 -2.57 2.22 3.29
N LEU A 99 -1.34 2.52 3.71
CA LEU A 99 -0.15 1.79 3.28
C LEU A 99 -0.25 0.30 3.65
N CYS A 100 -0.75 -0.02 4.86
CA CYS A 100 -0.91 -1.39 5.35
C CYS A 100 -1.87 -2.17 4.45
N GLU A 101 -3.02 -1.56 4.11
CA GLU A 101 -4.01 -2.18 3.24
C GLU A 101 -3.49 -2.41 1.82
N GLN A 102 -2.75 -1.44 1.26
CA GLN A 102 -2.09 -1.60 -0.04
C GLN A 102 -1.10 -2.77 -0.01
N GLU A 103 -0.32 -2.89 1.06
CA GLU A 103 0.66 -3.96 1.19
C GLU A 103 0.00 -5.34 1.33
N CYS A 104 -1.12 -5.44 2.06
CA CYS A 104 -1.95 -6.64 2.08
C CYS A 104 -2.40 -7.04 0.65
N LEU A 105 -2.79 -6.08 -0.19
CA LEU A 105 -3.19 -6.38 -1.57
C LEU A 105 -2.01 -6.85 -2.43
N ARG A 106 -0.78 -6.37 -2.17
CA ARG A 106 0.44 -6.82 -2.85
C ARG A 106 0.83 -8.24 -2.42
N GLN A 107 0.73 -8.56 -1.13
CA GLN A 107 1.10 -9.87 -0.59
C GLN A 107 0.13 -10.99 -1.00
N TYR A 108 -1.15 -10.66 -1.16
CA TYR A 108 -2.22 -11.61 -1.46
C TYR A 108 -2.98 -11.23 -2.75
N PRO A 109 -2.33 -11.25 -3.94
CA PRO A 109 -2.95 -10.84 -5.19
C PRO A 109 -4.11 -11.77 -5.57
N LYS A 110 -5.20 -11.18 -6.09
CA LYS A 110 -6.47 -11.90 -6.31
C LYS A 110 -6.42 -12.99 -7.39
N ASN A 111 -5.46 -12.97 -8.32
CA ASN A 111 -5.29 -13.98 -9.38
C ASN A 111 -3.82 -14.02 -9.85
N LYS A 112 -3.29 -15.22 -10.10
CA LYS A 112 -2.23 -15.45 -11.10
C LYS A 112 -2.87 -16.14 -12.30
#